data_AF-A0A8D8CPQ5-F1
#
_entry.id   AF-A0A8D8CPQ5-F1
#
_cell.length_a   1.000
_cell.length_b   1.000
_cell.length_c   1.000
_cell.angle_alpha   90.00
_cell.angle_beta   90.00
_cell.angle_gamma   90.00
#
_symmetry.space_group_name_H-M   'P 1'
#
loop_
_entity.id
_entity.type
_entity.pdbx_description
1 polymer ?
#
loop_
_entity_poly.entity_id
_entity_poly.type
_entity_poly.pdbx_seq_one_letter_code
_entity_poly.pdbx_strand_id
1 'polypeptide(L)'
;RSKSFGIVVALSWQRASHDQQGTFDLSMADVYREIDCSICHEKDIKWSHFVCLVCPEYYLCCKCHEEKNHSKPHRPYHPMQPVLSQQDFFKYVNSVVPPEDDIRLCCPYCGIWIQTEAKLLQHCQIKHDGDGDRVRCPVCVKFCTLEQSLSFAMFIDHLKKGHCERGRFMFCNTCRKTPILENHHSCLICNDYDLCENCHKAKKHNQTHMPYHPMQPVLPKKLYAAQKTSSFNIYRCPFCGENEFSAQGLSDHCRELHVESQAIRVRCPICSVNRSPFKEYYLLKDSLLDHLKNYHGILPKGSTYGSYTIDRIIIQLPSTI
;
A
#
# COMPACT_ATOMS: atom_id res chain seq x y z
N ARG A 1 6.54 5.42 -70.56
CA ARG A 1 5.43 5.52 -69.59
C ARG A 1 5.79 4.66 -68.40
N SER A 2 5.96 5.29 -67.24
CA SER A 2 6.48 4.76 -65.98
C SER A 2 5.68 3.59 -65.41
N LYS A 3 6.36 2.69 -64.67
CA LYS A 3 5.99 2.27 -63.32
C LYS A 3 7.13 1.47 -62.67
N SER A 4 7.57 1.97 -61.54
CA SER A 4 8.52 1.44 -60.56
C SER A 4 7.84 0.43 -59.64
N PHE A 5 8.55 -0.63 -59.23
CA PHE A 5 8.27 -1.35 -57.98
C PHE A 5 9.58 -1.84 -57.34
N GLY A 6 9.72 -1.54 -56.05
CA GLY A 6 10.92 -1.71 -55.23
C GLY A 6 11.20 -3.14 -54.78
N ILE A 7 12.46 -3.34 -54.42
CA ILE A 7 13.09 -4.56 -53.95
C ILE A 7 12.70 -4.78 -52.48
N VAL A 8 12.20 -5.97 -52.14
CA VAL A 8 12.06 -6.46 -50.76
C VAL A 8 13.02 -7.62 -50.57
N VAL A 9 14.00 -7.46 -49.69
CA VAL A 9 14.93 -8.52 -49.26
C VAL A 9 14.37 -9.16 -48.00
N ALA A 10 14.23 -10.48 -48.04
CA ALA A 10 13.81 -11.33 -46.94
C ALA A 10 14.95 -11.52 -45.91
N LEU A 11 14.62 -11.45 -44.62
CA LEU A 11 15.43 -12.07 -43.57
C LEU A 11 14.53 -12.78 -42.55
N SER A 12 14.84 -14.05 -42.38
CA SER A 12 14.28 -15.07 -41.49
C SER A 12 14.41 -14.72 -40.00
N TRP A 13 13.37 -15.04 -39.22
CA TRP A 13 13.44 -15.06 -37.75
C TRP A 13 13.05 -16.43 -37.19
N GLN A 14 14.02 -17.05 -36.51
CA GLN A 14 13.86 -18.28 -35.73
C GLN A 14 13.00 -18.00 -34.47
N ARG A 15 12.14 -18.98 -34.14
CA ARG A 15 11.32 -19.02 -32.92
C ARG A 15 12.20 -19.17 -31.68
N ALA A 16 12.13 -18.20 -30.77
CA ALA A 16 12.47 -18.38 -29.36
C ALA A 16 11.21 -18.18 -28.52
N SER A 17 10.81 -19.23 -27.82
CA SER A 17 9.69 -19.29 -26.88
C SER A 17 10.00 -18.45 -25.64
N HIS A 18 9.27 -17.35 -25.45
CA HIS A 18 9.28 -16.57 -24.21
C HIS A 18 8.18 -17.07 -23.28
N ASP A 19 8.62 -17.67 -22.16
CA ASP A 19 7.80 -18.05 -21.03
C ASP A 19 7.30 -16.77 -20.32
N GLN A 20 5.98 -16.59 -20.23
CA GLN A 20 5.35 -15.42 -19.63
C GLN A 20 5.16 -15.64 -18.12
N GLN A 21 6.11 -15.18 -17.31
CA GLN A 21 5.87 -14.83 -15.91
C GLN A 21 5.77 -13.31 -15.80
N GLY A 22 4.58 -12.77 -16.04
CA GLY A 22 4.29 -11.34 -15.90
C GLY A 22 4.10 -10.98 -14.42
N THR A 23 5.16 -10.50 -13.77
CA THR A 23 5.05 -9.74 -12.52
C THR A 23 4.47 -8.37 -12.88
N PHE A 24 3.24 -8.08 -12.46
CA PHE A 24 2.61 -6.77 -12.66
C PHE A 24 3.34 -5.72 -11.81
N ASP A 25 4.25 -5.00 -12.44
CA ASP A 25 4.98 -3.87 -11.88
C ASP A 25 4.13 -2.60 -12.00
N LEU A 26 3.45 -2.21 -10.91
CA LEU A 26 2.82 -0.89 -10.80
C LEU A 26 3.79 0.08 -10.12
N SER A 27 4.10 1.20 -10.79
CA SER A 27 4.84 2.31 -10.18
C SER A 27 3.90 3.12 -9.29
N MET A 28 4.41 3.83 -8.28
CA MET A 28 3.51 4.65 -7.46
C MET A 28 2.98 5.88 -8.22
N ALA A 29 3.60 6.29 -9.34
CA ALA A 29 2.99 7.24 -10.27
C ALA A 29 1.70 6.69 -10.91
N ASP A 30 1.60 5.36 -11.09
CA ASP A 30 0.36 4.69 -11.52
C ASP A 30 -0.68 4.56 -10.38
N VAL A 31 -0.25 4.73 -9.12
CA VAL A 31 -1.10 4.79 -7.92
C VAL A 31 -1.53 6.24 -7.62
N TYR A 32 -0.75 7.25 -8.03
CA TYR A 32 -1.03 8.68 -7.87
C TYR A 32 -1.86 9.25 -9.01
N ARG A 33 -3.04 8.67 -9.26
CA ARG A 33 -4.06 9.39 -10.02
C ARG A 33 -4.67 10.44 -9.08
N GLU A 34 -4.81 11.68 -9.54
CA GLU A 34 -5.64 12.68 -8.84
C GLU A 34 -7.03 12.05 -8.64
N ILE A 35 -7.39 11.75 -7.39
CA ILE A 35 -8.70 11.18 -7.07
C ILE A 35 -9.65 12.36 -6.92
N ASP A 36 -10.44 12.57 -7.97
CA ASP A 36 -11.46 13.62 -8.01
C ASP A 36 -12.85 13.01 -7.79
N CYS A 37 -13.72 13.74 -7.10
CA CYS A 37 -15.11 13.34 -6.99
C CYS A 37 -15.75 13.27 -8.38
N SER A 38 -16.32 12.13 -8.74
CA SER A 38 -16.93 11.89 -10.06
C SER A 38 -18.19 12.73 -10.33
N ILE A 39 -18.67 13.48 -9.33
CA ILE A 39 -19.89 14.30 -9.41
C ILE A 39 -19.58 15.79 -9.29
N CYS A 40 -19.01 16.22 -8.17
CA CYS A 40 -18.74 17.65 -7.94
C CYS A 40 -17.36 18.09 -8.44
N HIS A 41 -16.52 17.16 -8.90
CA HIS A 41 -15.15 17.42 -9.33
C HIS A 41 -14.27 18.08 -8.27
N GLU A 42 -14.63 17.91 -6.98
CA GLU A 42 -13.75 18.24 -5.87
C GLU A 42 -12.47 17.41 -6.00
N LYS A 43 -11.34 18.12 -6.06
CA LYS A 43 -10.04 17.54 -6.39
C LYS A 43 -9.35 16.95 -5.18
N ASP A 44 -8.53 15.93 -5.43
CA ASP A 44 -7.61 15.32 -4.46
C ASP A 44 -8.30 14.85 -3.17
N ILE A 45 -9.48 14.22 -3.30
CA ILE A 45 -10.29 13.70 -2.19
C ILE A 45 -9.71 12.41 -1.59
N LYS A 46 -8.43 12.42 -1.19
CA LYS A 46 -7.67 11.23 -0.76
C LYS A 46 -8.26 10.47 0.42
N TRP A 47 -8.88 11.16 1.36
CA TRP A 47 -9.36 10.59 2.62
C TRP A 47 -10.85 10.81 2.77
N SER A 48 -11.49 10.00 3.60
CA SER A 48 -12.92 10.17 3.94
C SER A 48 -13.78 10.35 2.67
N HIS A 49 -13.62 9.43 1.72
CA HIS A 49 -14.41 9.38 0.49
C HIS A 49 -14.96 7.97 0.28
N PHE A 50 -15.81 7.80 -0.72
CA PHE A 50 -16.46 6.54 -1.05
C PHE A 50 -16.02 6.07 -2.43
N VAL A 51 -15.72 4.79 -2.54
CA VAL A 51 -15.24 4.15 -3.77
C VAL A 51 -16.26 3.11 -4.21
N CYS A 52 -16.65 3.12 -5.48
CA CYS A 52 -17.55 2.11 -6.03
C CYS A 52 -16.82 0.78 -6.24
N LEU A 53 -17.27 -0.31 -5.63
CA LEU A 53 -16.54 -1.58 -5.74
C LEU A 53 -16.66 -2.26 -7.11
N VAL A 54 -17.44 -1.69 -8.04
CA VAL A 54 -17.67 -2.26 -9.39
C VAL A 54 -17.15 -1.34 -10.49
N CYS A 55 -17.49 -0.04 -10.46
CA CYS A 55 -17.08 0.92 -11.49
C CYS A 55 -15.64 1.38 -11.26
N PRO A 56 -14.71 1.19 -12.22
CA PRO A 56 -13.39 1.79 -12.17
C PRO A 56 -13.49 3.32 -12.13
N GLU A 57 -12.56 3.97 -11.43
CA GLU A 57 -12.43 5.44 -11.41
C GLU A 57 -13.66 6.21 -10.92
N TYR A 58 -14.56 5.53 -10.22
CA TYR A 58 -15.74 6.16 -9.64
C TYR A 58 -15.55 6.36 -8.12
N TYR A 59 -15.49 7.63 -7.74
CA TYR A 59 -15.22 8.10 -6.38
C TYR A 59 -16.22 9.20 -6.02
N LEU A 60 -16.71 9.19 -4.78
CA LEU A 60 -17.62 10.21 -4.26
C LEU A 60 -17.05 10.81 -2.99
N CYS A 61 -17.01 12.14 -2.87
CA CYS A 61 -16.79 12.77 -1.57
C CYS A 61 -17.99 12.47 -0.63
N CYS A 62 -17.79 12.62 0.69
CA CYS A 62 -18.85 12.36 1.68
C CYS A 62 -20.17 13.04 1.32
N LYS A 63 -20.13 14.33 0.96
CA LYS A 63 -21.31 15.11 0.61
C LYS A 63 -22.10 14.49 -0.55
N CYS A 64 -21.42 14.16 -1.65
CA CYS A 64 -22.09 13.58 -2.82
C CYS A 64 -22.67 12.20 -2.53
N HIS A 65 -22.02 11.40 -1.69
CA HIS A 65 -22.53 10.11 -1.27
C HIS A 65 -23.77 10.25 -0.36
N GLU A 66 -23.74 11.15 0.62
CA GLU A 66 -24.86 11.42 1.54
C GLU A 66 -26.10 11.95 0.81
N GLU A 67 -25.90 12.83 -0.17
CA GLU A 67 -26.95 13.36 -1.04
C GLU A 67 -27.45 12.34 -2.08
N LYS A 68 -26.83 11.15 -2.16
CA LYS A 68 -27.10 10.09 -3.15
C LYS A 68 -26.95 10.56 -4.60
N ASN A 69 -26.05 11.52 -4.83
CA ASN A 69 -25.72 11.99 -6.16
C ASN A 69 -25.02 10.87 -6.95
N HIS A 70 -25.37 10.72 -8.22
CA HIS A 70 -24.76 9.74 -9.10
C HIS A 70 -24.72 10.22 -10.54
N SER A 71 -23.71 9.76 -11.30
CA SER A 71 -23.63 10.04 -12.73
C SER A 71 -24.52 9.06 -13.49
N LYS A 72 -25.04 9.47 -14.65
CA LYS A 72 -25.89 8.62 -15.50
C LYS A 72 -25.28 7.25 -15.90
N PRO A 73 -23.97 7.13 -16.18
CA PRO A 73 -23.38 5.82 -16.50
C PRO A 73 -23.14 4.93 -15.27
N HIS A 74 -23.16 5.49 -14.05
CA HIS A 74 -23.01 4.72 -12.81
C HIS A 74 -24.37 4.19 -12.34
N ARG A 75 -24.42 2.90 -11.98
CA ARG A 75 -25.64 2.28 -11.45
C ARG A 75 -25.77 2.60 -9.96
N PRO A 76 -26.87 3.23 -9.50
CA PRO A 76 -27.02 3.67 -8.10
C PRO A 76 -26.93 2.56 -7.04
N TYR A 77 -27.13 1.30 -7.44
CA TYR A 77 -27.11 0.12 -6.57
C TYR A 77 -25.74 -0.55 -6.49
N HIS A 78 -24.71 -0.03 -7.16
CA HIS A 78 -23.37 -0.58 -7.00
C HIS A 78 -22.87 -0.39 -5.56
N PRO A 79 -22.29 -1.43 -4.94
CA PRO A 79 -21.75 -1.35 -3.59
C PRO A 79 -20.66 -0.28 -3.46
N MET A 80 -20.78 0.58 -2.46
CA MET A 80 -19.81 1.62 -2.14
C MET A 80 -19.05 1.26 -0.86
N GLN A 81 -17.73 1.47 -0.85
CA GLN A 81 -16.88 1.28 0.33
C GLN A 81 -16.30 2.64 0.78
N PRO A 82 -16.50 3.05 2.04
CA PRO A 82 -15.85 4.24 2.59
C PRO A 82 -14.36 3.96 2.81
N VAL A 83 -13.52 4.88 2.36
CA VAL A 83 -12.09 4.96 2.71
C VAL A 83 -11.96 5.54 4.11
N LEU A 84 -10.95 5.08 4.86
CA LEU A 84 -10.69 5.59 6.19
C LEU A 84 -10.38 7.10 6.16
N SER A 85 -10.68 7.78 7.27
CA SER A 85 -10.08 9.09 7.52
C SER A 85 -8.58 8.91 7.74
N GLN A 86 -7.81 9.96 7.49
CA GLN A 86 -6.37 9.94 7.76
C GLN A 86 -6.09 9.60 9.24
N GLN A 87 -6.89 10.15 10.16
CA GLN A 87 -6.74 9.91 11.60
C GLN A 87 -7.02 8.45 11.99
N ASP A 88 -8.08 7.85 11.44
CA ASP A 88 -8.45 6.47 11.78
C ASP A 88 -7.52 5.46 11.12
N PHE A 89 -7.02 5.78 9.92
CA PHE A 89 -5.91 5.05 9.31
C PHE A 89 -4.69 5.04 10.26
N PHE A 90 -4.32 6.19 10.83
CA PHE A 90 -3.22 6.27 11.79
C PHE A 90 -3.46 5.51 13.08
N LYS A 91 -4.66 5.59 13.66
CA LYS A 91 -5.02 4.82 14.86
C LYS A 91 -4.91 3.32 14.60
N TYR A 92 -5.40 2.86 13.45
CA TYR A 92 -5.32 1.47 13.02
C TYR A 92 -3.87 1.00 12.87
N VAL A 93 -3.05 1.75 12.14
CA VAL A 93 -1.64 1.41 11.89
C VAL A 93 -0.81 1.40 13.17
N ASN A 94 -1.07 2.33 14.10
CA ASN A 94 -0.32 2.43 15.35
C ASN A 94 -0.88 1.53 16.47
N SER A 95 -1.92 0.73 16.19
CA SER A 95 -2.55 -0.18 17.18
C SER A 95 -3.01 0.52 18.47
N VAL A 96 -3.37 1.81 18.40
CA VAL A 96 -3.73 2.66 19.56
C VAL A 96 -5.19 2.46 20.01
N VAL A 97 -5.98 1.65 19.29
CA VAL A 97 -7.39 1.41 19.61
C VAL A 97 -7.71 -0.10 19.56
N PRO A 98 -8.36 -0.69 20.59
CA PRO A 98 -9.02 -2.00 20.48
C PRO A 98 -10.21 -1.90 19.51
N PRO A 99 -10.41 -2.84 18.58
CA PRO A 99 -11.42 -2.73 17.54
C PRO A 99 -12.81 -3.02 18.11
N GLU A 100 -13.49 -2.01 18.63
CA GLU A 100 -14.92 -2.13 19.00
C GLU A 100 -15.86 -1.51 17.96
N ASP A 101 -15.37 -0.56 17.14
CA ASP A 101 -16.10 -0.10 15.96
C ASP A 101 -15.56 -0.76 14.69
N ASP A 102 -16.10 -1.95 14.44
CA ASP A 102 -16.09 -2.74 13.21
C ASP A 102 -15.57 -2.01 11.96
N ILE A 103 -14.48 -2.50 11.37
CA ILE A 103 -14.10 -2.18 10.00
C ILE A 103 -15.12 -2.89 9.10
N ARG A 104 -16.27 -2.25 8.90
CA ARG A 104 -17.31 -2.79 8.04
C ARG A 104 -16.80 -2.82 6.60
N LEU A 105 -16.72 -4.02 6.05
CA LEU A 105 -16.38 -4.30 4.67
C LEU A 105 -17.68 -4.52 3.90
N CYS A 106 -17.85 -3.77 2.81
CA CYS A 106 -18.98 -3.91 1.92
C CYS A 106 -18.70 -5.05 0.94
N CYS A 107 -19.56 -6.06 0.89
CA CYS A 107 -19.45 -7.09 -0.14
C CYS A 107 -19.61 -6.45 -1.53
N PRO A 108 -18.65 -6.62 -2.45
CA PRO A 108 -18.68 -5.94 -3.73
C PRO A 108 -19.78 -6.46 -4.68
N TYR A 109 -20.37 -7.62 -4.39
CA TYR A 109 -21.40 -8.24 -5.21
C TYR A 109 -22.82 -7.90 -4.76
N CYS A 110 -23.07 -7.84 -3.44
CA CYS A 110 -24.42 -7.64 -2.90
C CYS A 110 -24.57 -6.41 -1.99
N GLY A 111 -23.48 -5.73 -1.64
CA GLY A 111 -23.51 -4.55 -0.77
C GLY A 111 -23.74 -4.82 0.71
N ILE A 112 -23.80 -6.10 1.12
CA ILE A 112 -23.95 -6.47 2.54
C ILE A 112 -22.69 -6.09 3.31
N TRP A 113 -22.88 -5.48 4.49
CA TRP A 113 -21.80 -5.15 5.41
C TRP A 113 -21.35 -6.35 6.23
N ILE A 114 -20.05 -6.59 6.25
CA ILE A 114 -19.42 -7.72 6.91
C ILE A 114 -18.28 -7.23 7.80
N GLN A 115 -18.14 -7.85 8.97
CA GLN A 115 -17.27 -7.39 10.06
C GLN A 115 -15.79 -7.73 9.89
N THR A 116 -15.48 -8.84 9.19
CA THR A 116 -14.10 -9.34 9.10
C THR A 116 -13.79 -9.87 7.70
N GLU A 117 -12.51 -9.84 7.32
CA GLU A 117 -11.99 -10.36 6.06
C GLU A 117 -12.32 -11.85 5.89
N ALA A 118 -12.21 -12.64 6.97
CA ALA A 118 -12.54 -14.07 6.96
C ALA A 118 -14.03 -14.31 6.71
N LYS A 119 -14.92 -13.53 7.35
CA LYS A 119 -16.36 -13.61 7.11
C LYS A 119 -16.72 -13.16 5.69
N LEU A 120 -16.03 -12.15 5.16
CA LEU A 120 -16.22 -11.67 3.79
C LEU A 120 -15.85 -12.77 2.78
N LEU A 121 -14.69 -13.40 2.96
CA LEU A 121 -14.26 -14.52 2.12
C LEU A 121 -15.29 -15.67 2.14
N GLN A 122 -15.72 -16.08 3.33
CA GLN A 122 -16.71 -17.14 3.49
C GLN A 122 -18.04 -16.77 2.82
N HIS A 123 -18.52 -15.55 3.03
CA HIS A 123 -19.75 -15.05 2.41
C HIS A 123 -19.69 -15.11 0.89
N CYS A 124 -18.63 -14.58 0.28
CA CYS A 124 -18.47 -14.56 -1.18
C CYS A 124 -18.43 -15.98 -1.77
N GLN A 125 -17.75 -16.93 -1.11
CA GLN A 125 -17.69 -18.31 -1.58
C GLN A 125 -19.03 -19.04 -1.52
N ILE A 126 -19.88 -18.73 -0.54
CA ILE A 126 -21.17 -19.40 -0.36
C ILE A 126 -22.27 -18.78 -1.23
N LYS A 127 -22.24 -17.44 -1.41
CA LYS A 127 -23.35 -16.69 -1.99
C LYS A 127 -23.14 -16.19 -3.42
N HIS A 128 -21.89 -16.14 -3.87
CA HIS A 128 -21.50 -15.44 -5.11
C HIS A 128 -20.61 -16.31 -6.02
N ASP A 129 -20.65 -17.63 -5.86
CA ASP A 129 -19.84 -18.54 -6.67
C ASP A 129 -20.17 -18.40 -8.17
N GLY A 130 -19.21 -17.88 -8.94
CA GLY A 130 -19.35 -17.68 -10.38
C GLY A 130 -19.95 -16.34 -10.83
N ASP A 131 -20.08 -15.33 -9.95
CA ASP A 131 -20.52 -13.99 -10.36
C ASP A 131 -19.58 -13.37 -11.41
N GLY A 132 -20.17 -12.80 -12.48
CA GLY A 132 -19.44 -12.34 -13.68
C GLY A 132 -18.86 -10.93 -13.60
N ASP A 133 -19.25 -10.15 -12.58
CA ASP A 133 -18.78 -8.78 -12.44
C ASP A 133 -17.33 -8.73 -11.92
N ARG A 134 -16.54 -7.83 -12.51
CA ARG A 134 -15.21 -7.51 -12.00
C ARG A 134 -15.36 -6.56 -10.82
N VAL A 135 -14.66 -6.83 -9.74
CA VAL A 135 -14.80 -6.10 -8.48
C VAL A 135 -13.47 -5.59 -7.95
N ARG A 136 -13.52 -4.50 -7.20
CA ARG A 136 -12.41 -3.99 -6.41
C ARG A 136 -12.47 -4.58 -5.01
N CYS A 137 -11.31 -4.86 -4.42
CA CYS A 137 -11.27 -5.44 -3.07
C CYS A 137 -11.65 -4.38 -2.01
N PRO A 138 -12.69 -4.61 -1.19
CA PRO A 138 -13.14 -3.63 -0.19
C PRO A 138 -12.13 -3.39 0.91
N VAL A 139 -11.29 -4.39 1.22
CA VAL A 139 -10.19 -4.25 2.21
C VAL A 139 -9.15 -3.29 1.66
N CYS A 140 -8.63 -3.59 0.47
CA CYS A 140 -7.72 -2.77 -0.31
C CYS A 140 -8.21 -1.31 -0.43
N VAL A 141 -9.43 -1.13 -0.89
CA VAL A 141 -10.08 0.18 -1.04
C VAL A 141 -10.19 0.93 0.30
N LYS A 142 -10.60 0.26 1.39
CA LYS A 142 -10.73 0.87 2.72
C LYS A 142 -9.42 1.55 3.18
N PHE A 143 -8.28 0.96 2.83
CA PHE A 143 -6.96 1.43 3.18
C PHE A 143 -6.28 2.23 2.05
N CYS A 144 -7.00 2.57 0.97
CA CYS A 144 -6.44 3.28 -0.19
C CYS A 144 -5.27 2.53 -0.85
N THR A 145 -5.38 1.21 -0.95
CA THR A 145 -4.35 0.28 -1.41
C THR A 145 -4.89 -0.57 -2.55
N LEU A 146 -4.38 -0.45 -3.78
CA LEU A 146 -4.75 -1.25 -4.97
C LEU A 146 -6.23 -1.13 -5.41
N GLU A 147 -6.42 -0.52 -6.58
CA GLU A 147 -7.75 -0.33 -7.19
C GLU A 147 -8.03 -1.24 -8.40
N GLN A 148 -7.26 -2.32 -8.54
CA GLN A 148 -7.44 -3.24 -9.66
C GLN A 148 -8.82 -3.90 -9.63
N SER A 149 -9.46 -3.97 -10.80
CA SER A 149 -10.71 -4.70 -10.97
C SER A 149 -10.42 -6.18 -11.22
N LEU A 150 -10.76 -7.02 -10.25
CA LEU A 150 -10.47 -8.45 -10.18
C LEU A 150 -11.68 -9.26 -10.65
N SER A 151 -11.46 -10.34 -11.41
CA SER A 151 -12.50 -11.34 -11.62
C SER A 151 -12.81 -12.08 -10.32
N PHE A 152 -13.95 -12.76 -10.22
CA PHE A 152 -14.32 -13.52 -9.01
C PHE A 152 -13.19 -14.45 -8.52
N ALA A 153 -12.65 -15.29 -9.41
CA ALA A 153 -11.56 -16.21 -9.05
C ALA A 153 -10.32 -15.48 -8.52
N MET A 154 -9.93 -14.36 -9.16
CA MET A 154 -8.79 -13.54 -8.71
C MET A 154 -9.08 -12.82 -7.39
N PHE A 155 -10.31 -12.36 -7.18
CA PHE A 155 -10.71 -11.69 -5.95
C PHE A 155 -10.69 -12.64 -4.76
N ILE A 156 -11.23 -13.86 -4.91
CA ILE A 156 -11.19 -14.90 -3.87
C ILE A 156 -9.75 -15.32 -3.58
N ASP A 157 -8.93 -15.50 -4.61
CA ASP A 157 -7.51 -15.83 -4.44
C ASP A 157 -6.73 -14.71 -3.72
N HIS A 158 -7.00 -13.46 -4.10
CA HIS A 158 -6.44 -12.27 -3.46
C HIS A 158 -6.85 -12.17 -1.98
N LEU A 159 -8.13 -12.36 -1.65
CA LEU A 159 -8.58 -12.39 -0.25
C LEU A 159 -7.90 -13.52 0.54
N LYS A 160 -7.78 -14.72 -0.04
CA LYS A 160 -7.09 -15.84 0.60
C LYS A 160 -5.62 -15.53 0.86
N LYS A 161 -4.87 -15.17 -0.19
CA LYS A 161 -3.41 -15.03 -0.12
C LYS A 161 -2.96 -13.73 0.53
N GLY A 162 -3.64 -12.62 0.28
CA GLY A 162 -3.25 -11.28 0.72
C GLY A 162 -3.78 -10.93 2.12
N HIS A 163 -4.98 -11.42 2.46
CA HIS A 163 -5.68 -11.00 3.68
C HIS A 163 -5.88 -12.17 4.68
N CYS A 164 -6.25 -13.37 4.20
CA CYS A 164 -6.59 -14.51 5.06
C CYS A 164 -5.38 -15.36 5.51
N GLU A 165 -4.40 -15.62 4.64
CA GLU A 165 -3.27 -16.51 4.89
C GLU A 165 -1.97 -15.76 5.25
N ARG A 166 -1.72 -14.59 4.65
CA ARG A 166 -0.59 -13.72 5.01
C ARG A 166 -0.81 -12.94 6.30
N GLY A 167 -2.02 -12.98 6.85
CA GLY A 167 -2.36 -12.44 8.16
C GLY A 167 -1.87 -13.30 9.33
N ARG A 168 -0.58 -13.70 9.40
CA ARG A 168 0.17 -13.86 10.69
C ARG A 168 1.60 -14.38 10.66
N PHE A 169 2.13 -14.98 9.59
CA PHE A 169 3.41 -15.71 9.69
C PHE A 169 4.44 -15.26 8.66
N MET A 170 5.28 -14.29 9.05
CA MET A 170 6.53 -14.00 8.32
C MET A 170 7.49 -15.17 8.54
N PHE A 171 8.18 -15.60 7.49
CA PHE A 171 9.19 -16.65 7.56
C PHE A 171 10.56 -16.10 7.16
N CYS A 172 11.61 -16.73 7.66
CA CYS A 172 12.97 -16.34 7.27
C CYS A 172 13.30 -16.89 5.88
N ASN A 173 13.66 -16.03 4.93
CA ASN A 173 13.97 -16.45 3.55
C ASN A 173 15.22 -17.35 3.46
N THR A 174 16.07 -17.37 4.47
CA THR A 174 17.26 -18.21 4.54
C THR A 174 17.00 -19.53 5.27
N CYS A 175 16.55 -19.50 6.53
CA CYS A 175 16.41 -20.73 7.34
C CYS A 175 14.98 -21.30 7.37
N ARG A 176 14.04 -20.68 6.65
CA ARG A 176 12.63 -21.05 6.59
C ARG A 176 11.90 -21.06 7.96
N LYS A 177 12.54 -20.54 9.04
CA LYS A 177 11.92 -20.38 10.37
C LYS A 177 10.60 -19.63 10.21
N THR A 178 9.51 -20.27 10.59
CA THR A 178 8.16 -19.72 10.53
C THR A 178 7.37 -20.19 11.76
N PRO A 179 6.59 -19.30 12.41
CA PRO A 179 6.65 -17.85 12.25
C PRO A 179 7.88 -17.21 12.90
N ILE A 180 8.33 -16.08 12.37
CA ILE A 180 9.28 -15.22 13.09
C ILE A 180 8.51 -14.45 14.17
N LEU A 181 8.59 -14.93 15.41
CA LEU A 181 7.94 -14.32 16.58
C LEU A 181 8.78 -13.20 17.23
N GLU A 182 10.08 -13.20 16.96
CA GLU A 182 11.08 -12.31 17.55
C GLU A 182 11.39 -11.13 16.60
N ASN A 183 12.42 -10.35 16.93
CA ASN A 183 12.95 -9.33 16.03
C ASN A 183 13.35 -9.97 14.69
N HIS A 184 13.03 -9.27 13.61
CA HIS A 184 13.44 -9.66 12.28
C HIS A 184 13.84 -8.43 11.47
N HIS A 185 14.37 -8.67 10.29
CA HIS A 185 14.85 -7.64 9.40
C HIS A 185 14.18 -7.80 8.04
N SER A 186 13.51 -6.76 7.58
CA SER A 186 12.86 -6.71 6.27
C SER A 186 13.75 -6.00 5.26
N CYS A 187 13.94 -6.58 4.09
CA CYS A 187 14.62 -5.88 3.01
C CYS A 187 13.74 -4.73 2.48
N LEU A 188 14.35 -3.57 2.31
CA LEU A 188 13.70 -2.36 1.76
C LEU A 188 13.72 -2.32 0.24
N ILE A 189 14.33 -3.29 -0.44
CA ILE A 189 14.44 -3.38 -1.90
C ILE A 189 13.82 -4.68 -2.45
N CYS A 190 14.07 -5.82 -1.81
CA CYS A 190 13.53 -7.11 -2.26
C CYS A 190 12.07 -7.31 -1.84
N ASN A 191 11.34 -8.11 -2.62
CA ASN A 191 9.98 -8.54 -2.30
C ASN A 191 9.96 -9.69 -1.32
N ASP A 192 9.06 -9.60 -0.34
CA ASP A 192 8.84 -10.63 0.69
C ASP A 192 10.14 -11.24 1.24
N TYR A 193 11.17 -10.41 1.41
CA TYR A 193 12.47 -10.84 1.92
C TYR A 193 12.66 -10.39 3.36
N ASP A 194 12.46 -11.33 4.27
CA ASP A 194 12.55 -11.16 5.71
C ASP A 194 13.59 -12.15 6.28
N LEU A 195 14.46 -11.66 7.15
CA LEU A 195 15.45 -12.48 7.86
C LEU A 195 15.18 -12.46 9.35
N CYS A 196 15.19 -13.64 9.98
CA CYS A 196 15.25 -13.69 11.44
C CYS A 196 16.57 -13.08 11.94
N GLU A 197 16.58 -12.60 13.18
CA GLU A 197 17.74 -11.94 13.78
C GLU A 197 19.03 -12.76 13.65
N ASN A 198 18.98 -14.07 13.87
CA ASN A 198 20.14 -14.96 13.74
C ASN A 198 20.70 -15.03 12.32
N CYS A 199 19.83 -15.10 11.31
CA CYS A 199 20.28 -15.13 9.90
C CYS A 199 20.85 -13.78 9.48
N HIS A 200 20.25 -12.68 9.92
CA HIS A 200 20.75 -11.35 9.67
C HIS A 200 22.13 -11.11 10.32
N LYS A 201 22.30 -11.44 11.61
CA LYS A 201 23.59 -11.34 12.33
C LYS A 201 24.69 -12.20 11.69
N ALA A 202 24.33 -13.40 11.24
CA ALA A 202 25.23 -14.28 10.52
C ALA A 202 25.46 -13.87 9.04
N LYS A 203 24.92 -12.72 8.59
CA LYS A 203 25.00 -12.21 7.22
C LYS A 203 24.58 -13.23 6.15
N LYS A 204 23.66 -14.15 6.50
CA LYS A 204 23.17 -15.16 5.58
C LYS A 204 22.20 -14.55 4.58
N HIS A 205 22.38 -14.89 3.31
CA HIS A 205 21.50 -14.49 2.23
C HIS A 205 21.34 -15.64 1.24
N ASN A 206 20.29 -15.57 0.41
CA ASN A 206 20.09 -16.48 -0.72
C ASN A 206 20.37 -15.74 -2.04
N GLN A 207 20.22 -16.42 -3.17
CA GLN A 207 20.48 -15.84 -4.50
C GLN A 207 19.48 -14.74 -4.92
N THR A 208 18.33 -14.63 -4.24
CA THR A 208 17.29 -13.63 -4.56
C THR A 208 17.48 -12.30 -3.86
N HIS A 209 18.53 -12.16 -3.06
CA HIS A 209 18.83 -10.97 -2.27
C HIS A 209 20.29 -10.59 -2.39
N MET A 210 20.54 -9.31 -2.68
CA MET A 210 21.89 -8.78 -2.70
C MET A 210 22.33 -8.36 -1.29
N PRO A 211 23.54 -8.74 -0.84
CA PRO A 211 24.01 -8.47 0.52
C PRO A 211 24.06 -6.99 0.94
N TYR A 212 24.11 -6.08 -0.03
CA TYR A 212 24.18 -4.63 0.19
C TYR A 212 22.80 -3.95 0.25
N HIS A 213 21.70 -4.69 0.06
CA HIS A 213 20.38 -4.09 0.18
C HIS A 213 20.10 -3.67 1.64
N PRO A 214 19.55 -2.46 1.88
CA PRO A 214 19.20 -2.01 3.21
C PRO A 214 18.14 -2.90 3.88
N MET A 215 18.44 -3.34 5.11
CA MET A 215 17.59 -4.24 5.89
C MET A 215 16.97 -3.48 7.09
N GLN A 216 15.68 -3.18 7.08
CA GLN A 216 14.99 -2.49 8.17
C GLN A 216 14.74 -3.44 9.35
N PRO A 217 15.20 -3.12 10.58
CA PRO A 217 14.79 -3.87 11.77
C PRO A 217 13.29 -3.68 12.04
N VAL A 218 12.60 -4.77 12.35
CA VAL A 218 11.16 -4.81 12.64
C VAL A 218 10.93 -5.55 13.96
N LEU A 219 10.32 -4.84 14.91
CA LEU A 219 10.03 -5.35 16.25
C LEU A 219 8.75 -6.22 16.25
N PRO A 220 8.62 -7.17 17.21
CA PRO A 220 7.36 -7.83 17.50
C PRO A 220 6.27 -6.83 17.87
N LYS A 221 5.03 -7.06 17.38
CA LYS A 221 3.87 -6.17 17.60
C LYS A 221 3.68 -5.78 19.07
N LYS A 222 3.87 -6.73 20.00
CA LYS A 222 3.73 -6.49 21.45
C LYS A 222 4.75 -5.49 22.00
N LEU A 223 5.99 -5.54 21.52
CA LEU A 223 7.06 -4.63 21.95
C LEU A 223 6.90 -3.26 21.32
N TYR A 224 6.44 -3.20 20.06
CA TYR A 224 6.13 -1.95 19.37
C TYR A 224 4.93 -1.22 20.01
N ALA A 225 3.84 -1.93 20.29
CA ALA A 225 2.63 -1.36 20.90
C ALA A 225 2.83 -0.89 22.36
N ALA A 226 3.78 -1.49 23.09
CA ALA A 226 4.12 -1.09 24.46
C ALA A 226 4.93 0.21 24.53
N GLN A 227 5.34 0.76 23.39
CA GLN A 227 6.28 1.88 23.33
C GLN A 227 5.59 3.17 22.84
N LYS A 228 5.75 4.27 23.58
CA LYS A 228 5.22 5.60 23.21
C LYS A 228 5.90 6.06 21.91
N THR A 229 5.09 6.37 20.90
CA THR A 229 5.37 6.34 19.46
C THR A 229 6.26 7.47 18.89
N SER A 230 6.82 8.36 19.70
CA SER A 230 7.37 9.63 19.20
C SER A 230 8.92 9.75 19.16
N SER A 231 9.67 8.72 19.55
CA SER A 231 11.13 8.87 19.78
C SER A 231 11.99 7.72 19.21
N PHE A 232 11.53 6.99 18.20
CA PHE A 232 12.30 5.88 17.65
C PHE A 232 13.23 6.31 16.53
N ASN A 233 14.53 6.24 16.82
CA ASN A 233 15.61 6.32 15.86
C ASN A 233 15.92 4.91 15.31
N ILE A 234 14.95 4.29 14.65
CA ILE A 234 15.08 2.89 14.18
C ILE A 234 15.03 2.77 12.65
N TYR A 235 14.69 3.86 11.96
CA TYR A 235 14.46 3.79 10.54
C TYR A 235 15.78 3.81 9.79
N ARG A 236 15.87 2.93 8.80
CA ARG A 236 16.99 2.80 7.88
C ARG A 236 16.61 3.43 6.55
N CYS A 237 17.50 4.27 6.02
CA CYS A 237 17.37 4.85 4.69
C CYS A 237 17.38 3.72 3.65
N PRO A 238 16.36 3.63 2.79
CA PRO A 238 16.30 2.56 1.80
C PRO A 238 17.26 2.76 0.62
N PHE A 239 17.85 3.96 0.46
CA PHE A 239 18.76 4.28 -0.65
C PHE A 239 20.23 4.04 -0.30
N CYS A 240 20.69 4.48 0.89
CA CYS A 240 22.08 4.29 1.33
C CYS A 240 22.27 3.27 2.47
N GLY A 241 21.21 2.85 3.17
CA GLY A 241 21.32 1.96 4.32
C GLY A 241 21.78 2.61 5.62
N GLU A 242 22.03 3.92 5.64
CA GLU A 242 22.21 4.68 6.89
C GLU A 242 21.00 4.46 7.81
N ASN A 243 21.22 4.48 9.11
CA ASN A 243 20.21 4.09 10.09
C ASN A 243 20.18 5.08 11.26
N GLU A 244 19.45 4.72 12.31
CA GLU A 244 19.24 5.59 13.48
C GLU A 244 18.47 6.88 13.16
N PHE A 245 17.66 6.86 12.10
CA PHE A 245 16.78 7.98 11.78
C PHE A 245 15.48 7.92 12.58
N SER A 246 15.07 9.08 13.10
CA SER A 246 13.66 9.34 13.39
C SER A 246 12.87 9.40 12.08
N ALA A 247 11.54 9.30 12.18
CA ALA A 247 10.69 9.38 10.98
C ALA A 247 10.91 10.70 10.22
N GLN A 248 11.05 11.81 10.96
CA GLN A 248 11.38 13.12 10.43
C GLN A 248 12.80 13.19 9.85
N GLY A 249 13.78 12.67 10.59
CA GLY A 249 15.18 12.66 10.17
C GLY A 249 15.40 11.87 8.88
N LEU A 250 14.65 10.77 8.70
CA LEU A 250 14.67 9.99 7.46
C LEU A 250 14.16 10.83 6.28
N SER A 251 13.07 11.57 6.45
CA SER A 251 12.50 12.42 5.40
C SER A 251 13.46 13.54 5.01
N ASP A 252 14.04 14.21 6.01
CA ASP A 252 15.06 15.25 5.81
C ASP A 252 16.27 14.70 5.04
N HIS A 253 16.83 13.57 5.50
CA HIS A 253 17.96 12.88 4.88
C HIS A 253 17.68 12.49 3.42
N CYS A 254 16.52 11.87 3.15
CA CYS A 254 16.14 11.41 1.81
C CYS A 254 16.04 12.59 0.82
N ARG A 255 15.57 13.75 1.28
CA ARG A 255 15.49 14.92 0.42
C ARG A 255 16.86 15.54 0.14
N GLU A 256 17.72 15.64 1.16
CA GLU A 256 19.00 16.35 1.05
C GLU A 256 20.06 15.56 0.29
N LEU A 257 20.19 14.26 0.58
CA LEU A 257 21.34 13.47 0.14
C LEU A 257 21.03 12.56 -1.05
N HIS A 258 19.75 12.35 -1.37
CA HIS A 258 19.34 11.45 -2.44
C HIS A 258 18.75 12.18 -3.64
N VAL A 259 19.11 13.45 -3.88
CA VAL A 259 18.55 14.28 -4.97
C VAL A 259 18.57 13.53 -6.32
N GLU A 260 19.68 12.88 -6.64
CA GLU A 260 19.93 12.17 -7.91
C GLU A 260 19.90 10.64 -7.80
N SER A 261 19.44 10.09 -6.66
CA SER A 261 19.41 8.64 -6.47
C SER A 261 18.54 8.02 -7.55
N GLN A 262 19.20 7.21 -8.39
CA GLN A 262 18.67 6.56 -9.59
C GLN A 262 17.35 5.82 -9.31
N ALA A 263 16.64 5.41 -10.37
CA ALA A 263 15.32 4.74 -10.38
C ALA A 263 15.27 3.38 -9.64
N ILE A 264 15.79 3.34 -8.41
CA ILE A 264 15.75 2.25 -7.46
C ILE A 264 14.40 2.34 -6.75
N ARG A 265 13.66 1.26 -6.86
CA ARG A 265 12.38 1.08 -6.20
C ARG A 265 12.60 0.59 -4.78
N VAL A 266 11.99 1.28 -3.83
CA VAL A 266 12.19 1.07 -2.40
C VAL A 266 10.89 0.89 -1.66
N ARG A 267 10.93 0.28 -0.49
CA ARG A 267 9.79 0.16 0.42
C ARG A 267 9.88 1.21 1.51
N CYS A 268 8.73 1.72 1.95
CA CYS A 268 8.70 2.63 3.08
C CYS A 268 9.18 1.91 4.36
N PRO A 269 10.24 2.40 5.03
CA PRO A 269 10.73 1.81 6.27
C PRO A 269 9.70 1.82 7.40
N ILE A 270 8.87 2.87 7.46
CA ILE A 270 7.80 3.03 8.45
C ILE A 270 6.70 1.99 8.21
N CYS A 271 6.23 1.84 6.98
CA CYS A 271 5.24 0.81 6.63
C CYS A 271 5.75 -0.60 6.86
N SER A 272 7.05 -0.84 6.61
CA SER A 272 7.70 -2.12 6.85
C SER A 272 7.67 -2.50 8.34
N VAL A 273 7.94 -1.53 9.22
CA VAL A 273 7.85 -1.72 10.68
C VAL A 273 6.41 -1.94 11.14
N ASN A 274 5.50 -1.09 10.68
CA ASN A 274 4.09 -1.14 11.10
C ASN A 274 3.31 -2.31 10.50
N ARG A 275 3.91 -3.08 9.60
CA ARG A 275 3.23 -4.13 8.82
C ARG A 275 1.96 -3.59 8.16
N SER A 276 2.07 -2.35 7.68
CA SER A 276 0.98 -1.66 7.00
C SER A 276 0.67 -2.39 5.69
N PRO A 277 -0.58 -2.37 5.19
CA PRO A 277 -0.89 -2.87 3.85
C PRO A 277 -0.03 -2.18 2.76
N PHE A 278 0.54 -1.01 3.05
CA PHE A 278 1.51 -0.35 2.18
C PHE A 278 2.89 -1.06 2.11
N LYS A 279 3.14 -2.13 2.89
CA LYS A 279 4.39 -2.91 2.88
C LYS A 279 4.66 -3.56 1.51
N GLU A 280 3.63 -3.82 0.70
CA GLU A 280 3.76 -4.47 -0.61
C GLU A 280 4.13 -3.50 -1.75
N TYR A 281 4.13 -2.18 -1.51
CA TYR A 281 4.40 -1.20 -2.56
C TYR A 281 5.87 -0.84 -2.66
N TYR A 282 6.26 -0.61 -3.90
CA TYR A 282 7.56 -0.14 -4.30
C TYR A 282 7.46 1.30 -4.78
N LEU A 283 8.19 2.16 -4.11
CA LEU A 283 8.17 3.60 -4.25
C LEU A 283 9.45 4.02 -4.96
N LEU A 284 9.34 4.83 -6.00
CA LEU A 284 10.48 5.64 -6.44
C LEU A 284 10.76 6.71 -5.37
N LYS A 285 11.91 7.36 -5.44
CA LYS A 285 12.34 8.31 -4.41
C LYS A 285 11.36 9.47 -4.17
N ASP A 286 10.95 10.19 -5.21
CA ASP A 286 10.00 11.30 -5.04
C ASP A 286 8.65 10.78 -4.52
N SER A 287 8.26 9.59 -5.00
CA SER A 287 7.09 8.88 -4.49
C SER A 287 7.24 8.47 -3.01
N LEU A 288 8.44 8.15 -2.52
CA LEU A 288 8.65 7.88 -1.10
C LEU A 288 8.43 9.15 -0.27
N LEU A 289 8.97 10.30 -0.68
CA LEU A 289 8.78 11.56 0.04
C LEU A 289 7.29 11.98 0.05
N ASP A 290 6.61 11.85 -1.09
CA ASP A 290 5.17 12.09 -1.18
C ASP A 290 4.37 11.10 -0.32
N HIS A 291 4.81 9.85 -0.26
CA HIS A 291 4.21 8.84 0.62
C HIS A 291 4.39 9.19 2.10
N LEU A 292 5.60 9.58 2.52
CA LEU A 292 5.88 10.03 3.88
C LEU A 292 5.04 11.25 4.25
N LYS A 293 4.89 12.21 3.33
CA LYS A 293 4.02 13.37 3.51
C LYS A 293 2.54 12.96 3.67
N ASN A 294 1.99 12.23 2.71
CA ASN A 294 0.55 12.00 2.62
C ASN A 294 0.04 10.96 3.63
N TYR A 295 0.85 9.93 3.89
CA TYR A 295 0.45 8.77 4.71
C TYR A 295 1.12 8.71 6.06
N HIS A 296 2.14 9.54 6.31
CA HIS A 296 2.76 9.66 7.62
C HIS A 296 2.72 11.09 8.19
N GLY A 297 2.28 12.08 7.41
CA GLY A 297 2.27 13.48 7.84
C GLY A 297 3.69 14.06 8.02
N ILE A 298 4.70 13.40 7.45
CA ILE A 298 6.11 13.75 7.67
C ILE A 298 6.57 14.60 6.49
N LEU A 299 6.69 15.89 6.74
CA LEU A 299 7.19 16.87 5.78
C LEU A 299 8.65 17.14 6.06
N PRO A 300 9.53 17.04 5.06
CA PRO A 300 10.94 17.32 5.31
C PRO A 300 11.13 18.83 5.60
N LYS A 301 12.05 19.22 6.50
CA LYS A 301 12.22 20.61 6.99
C LYS A 301 12.32 21.65 5.88
N GLY A 302 11.57 22.75 5.97
CA GLY A 302 11.64 23.84 4.98
C GLY A 302 10.72 23.71 3.77
N SER A 303 9.87 22.67 3.70
CA SER A 303 8.76 22.62 2.73
C SER A 303 7.58 23.46 3.22
N THR A 304 7.10 24.41 2.43
CA THR A 304 5.88 25.18 2.71
C THR A 304 4.65 24.45 2.15
N TYR A 305 3.59 24.38 2.96
CA TYR A 305 2.25 23.98 2.49
C TYR A 305 1.62 25.19 1.79
N GLY A 306 0.93 24.98 0.67
CA GLY A 306 0.09 26.03 0.08
C GLY A 306 -0.82 26.63 1.16
N SER A 307 -0.67 27.94 1.38
CA SER A 307 -1.52 28.87 2.15
C SER A 307 -2.11 28.48 3.51
N TYR A 308 -1.68 27.41 4.16
CA TYR A 308 -2.06 27.12 5.55
C TYR A 308 -0.81 26.94 6.39
N THR A 309 -0.60 27.89 7.31
CA THR A 309 0.27 27.73 8.46
C THR A 309 -0.20 26.50 9.23
N ILE A 310 0.55 25.39 9.14
CA ILE A 310 0.47 24.35 10.16
C ILE A 310 1.08 24.97 11.40
N ASP A 311 0.24 25.68 12.16
CA ASP A 311 0.49 25.83 13.58
C ASP A 311 0.68 24.43 14.12
N ARG A 312 1.94 24.12 14.41
CA ARG A 312 2.40 23.13 15.38
C ARG A 312 1.28 22.16 15.79
N ILE A 313 1.15 21.03 15.10
CA ILE A 313 0.66 19.81 15.76
C ILE A 313 1.78 19.38 16.71
N ILE A 314 2.01 20.18 17.75
CA ILE A 314 2.41 19.66 19.04
C ILE A 314 1.26 18.72 19.39
N ILE A 315 1.59 17.47 19.67
CA ILE A 315 0.72 16.57 20.43
C ILE A 315 0.51 17.27 21.78
N GLN A 316 -0.42 18.21 21.85
CA GLN A 316 -1.04 18.64 23.10
C GLN A 316 -2.10 17.58 23.35
N LEU A 317 -1.68 16.55 24.08
CA LEU A 317 -2.61 15.80 24.92
C LEU A 317 -3.41 16.84 25.73
N PRO A 318 -4.74 16.68 25.88
CA PRO A 318 -5.53 17.63 26.64
C PRO A 318 -4.92 17.80 28.03
N SER A 319 -4.44 19.01 28.30
CA SER A 319 -4.05 19.46 29.62
C SER A 319 -5.30 19.57 30.47
N THR A 320 -5.25 18.97 31.66
CA THR A 320 -6.10 19.22 32.85
C THR A 320 -7.57 18.77 32.72
N ILE A 321 -8.18 18.11 33.71
CA ILE A 321 -8.18 18.30 35.17
C ILE A 321 -8.16 16.95 35.89
#